data_AF-A0A959VVC5-F1
#
_entry.id   AF-A0A959VVC5-F1
#
_cell.length_a   1.000
_cell.length_b   1.000
_cell.length_c   1.000
_cell.angle_alpha   90.00
_cell.angle_beta   90.00
_cell.angle_gamma   90.00
#
_symmetry.space_group_name_H-M   'P 1'
#
loop_
_entity.id
_entity.type
_entity.pdbx_description
1 polymer ?
#
loop_
_entity_poly.entity_id
_entity_poly.type
_entity_poly.pdbx_seq_one_letter_code
_entity_poly.pdbx_strand_id
1 'polypeptide(L)'
;MNRFRTKVAAALVAAGALITVAVAQAATSDTLGVTTVTQRIVPDSSSGFNFLTTGPGEDYTVRDGSEDGGTALGTAVSGRDKRRTSVSYFGQLTDFQLADEESPLRVEFLDPEGGSFTSAWRPGEALNPQEEDAMIRQFNAFSTKPPQLAKGGVKPKMDFVVNTGDISDNNQYNEALWNLQIAEGKTVNPGTGVDPAPYVGNTALCPAGMNVLDASDPGLYTGVQDRDEWPAPTMGYFWDPDQPDPGPVTVNPFADWPSYPGLMNRAQRPFKATGLKVPSYFVFGNHDNLVQGNAWGSEIFNQIATG
;
A
#
# COMPACT_ATOMS: atom_id res chain seq x y z
N MET A 1 50.82 13.38 0.35
CA MET A 1 49.95 12.82 -0.72
C MET A 1 49.44 11.40 -0.44
N ASN A 2 50.17 10.51 0.23
CA ASN A 2 49.70 9.13 0.49
C ASN A 2 48.49 9.02 1.43
N ARG A 3 48.43 9.79 2.52
CA ARG A 3 47.32 9.70 3.50
C ARG A 3 45.95 10.09 2.94
N PHE A 4 45.90 10.99 1.95
CA PHE A 4 44.65 11.43 1.33
C PHE A 4 44.09 10.34 0.39
N ARG A 5 44.97 9.69 -0.38
CA ARG A 5 44.61 8.56 -1.25
C ARG A 5 44.09 7.35 -0.46
N THR A 6 44.67 7.07 0.71
CA THR A 6 44.22 5.97 1.58
C THR A 6 42.83 6.25 2.17
N LYS A 7 42.52 7.49 2.55
CA LYS A 7 41.20 7.87 3.07
C LYS A 7 40.10 7.79 1.99
N VAL A 8 40.41 8.23 0.77
CA VAL A 8 39.48 8.13 -0.38
C VAL A 8 39.24 6.68 -0.77
N ALA A 9 40.28 5.84 -0.78
CA ALA A 9 40.13 4.40 -1.04
C ALA A 9 39.30 3.70 0.03
N ALA A 10 39.50 4.02 1.32
CA ALA A 10 38.71 3.47 2.41
C ALA A 10 37.23 3.90 2.32
N ALA A 11 36.95 5.16 1.96
CA ALA A 11 35.59 5.65 1.76
C ALA A 11 34.88 4.98 0.57
N LEU A 12 35.61 4.75 -0.53
CA LEU A 12 35.06 4.04 -1.70
C LEU A 12 34.81 2.56 -1.42
N VAL A 13 35.66 1.90 -0.61
CA VAL A 13 35.45 0.52 -0.18
C VAL A 13 34.27 0.43 0.79
N ALA A 14 34.11 1.38 1.71
CA ALA A 14 32.96 1.43 2.62
C ALA A 14 31.65 1.70 1.87
N ALA A 15 31.65 2.65 0.92
CA ALA A 15 30.50 2.93 0.06
C ALA A 15 30.17 1.73 -0.84
N GLY A 16 31.18 1.10 -1.42
CA GLY A 16 31.03 -0.12 -2.21
C GLY A 16 30.46 -1.27 -1.40
N ALA A 17 30.95 -1.48 -0.17
CA ALA A 17 30.44 -2.49 0.77
C ALA A 17 28.98 -2.23 1.13
N LEU A 18 28.62 -0.99 1.48
CA LEU A 18 27.24 -0.58 1.79
C LEU A 18 26.30 -0.80 0.60
N ILE A 19 26.72 -0.43 -0.61
CA ILE A 19 25.96 -0.67 -1.84
C ILE A 19 25.82 -2.17 -2.12
N THR A 20 26.89 -2.97 -1.96
CA THR A 20 26.79 -4.42 -2.18
C THR A 20 25.92 -5.13 -1.14
N VAL A 21 25.91 -4.67 0.12
CA VAL A 21 25.03 -5.22 1.16
C VAL A 21 23.56 -4.84 0.88
N ALA A 22 23.29 -3.59 0.50
CA ALA A 22 21.94 -3.15 0.12
C ALA A 22 21.41 -3.88 -1.13
N VAL A 23 22.26 -4.09 -2.14
CA VAL A 23 21.91 -4.86 -3.35
C VAL A 23 21.73 -6.35 -3.04
N ALA A 24 22.54 -6.92 -2.14
CA ALA A 24 22.41 -8.33 -1.74
C ALA A 24 21.12 -8.60 -0.96
N GLN A 25 20.68 -7.69 -0.08
CA GLN A 25 19.39 -7.80 0.61
C GLN A 25 18.20 -7.62 -0.35
N ALA A 26 18.32 -6.77 -1.37
CA ALA A 26 17.29 -6.63 -2.40
C ALA A 26 17.23 -7.83 -3.37
N ALA A 27 18.38 -8.49 -3.64
CA ALA A 27 18.47 -9.60 -4.59
C ALA A 27 18.02 -10.97 -4.04
N THR A 28 17.97 -11.16 -2.72
CA THR A 28 17.51 -12.41 -2.09
C THR A 28 15.98 -12.56 -2.02
N SER A 29 15.23 -11.56 -2.48
CA SER A 29 13.77 -11.45 -2.26
C SER A 29 13.00 -11.04 -3.52
N ASP A 30 13.45 -11.40 -4.73
CA ASP A 30 12.67 -11.12 -5.94
C ASP A 30 11.36 -11.95 -5.93
N THR A 31 10.24 -11.24 -5.81
CA THR A 31 8.89 -11.80 -5.76
C THR A 31 8.14 -11.59 -7.08
N LEU A 32 8.72 -10.83 -8.02
CA LEU A 32 8.03 -10.44 -9.25
C LEU A 32 7.82 -11.66 -10.15
N GLY A 33 6.56 -11.94 -10.49
CA GLY A 33 6.21 -13.10 -11.31
C GLY A 33 6.38 -14.45 -10.61
N VAL A 34 6.48 -14.45 -9.28
CA VAL A 34 6.49 -15.64 -8.43
C VAL A 34 5.12 -15.83 -7.77
N THR A 35 4.62 -17.06 -7.67
CA THR A 35 3.33 -17.35 -7.00
C THR A 35 3.55 -17.97 -5.62
N THR A 36 2.53 -17.87 -4.77
CA THR A 36 2.47 -18.53 -3.45
C THR A 36 2.67 -20.03 -3.53
N VAL A 37 2.38 -20.66 -4.67
CA VAL A 37 2.62 -22.09 -4.91
C VAL A 37 4.11 -22.43 -4.90
N THR A 38 4.95 -21.50 -5.36
CA THR A 38 6.40 -21.69 -5.44
C THR A 38 7.16 -21.07 -4.27
N GLN A 39 6.69 -19.92 -3.77
CA GLN A 39 7.36 -19.14 -2.74
C GLN A 39 6.35 -18.25 -2.03
N ARG A 40 6.50 -18.13 -0.72
CA ARG A 40 5.69 -17.21 0.09
C ARG A 40 6.55 -16.08 0.62
N ILE A 41 5.89 -14.98 0.96
CA ILE A 41 6.45 -13.94 1.81
C ILE A 41 6.00 -14.27 3.23
N VAL A 42 6.97 -14.43 4.14
CA VAL A 42 6.72 -14.78 5.54
C VAL A 42 7.47 -13.80 6.45
N PRO A 43 6.99 -13.52 7.66
CA PRO A 43 7.78 -12.78 8.62
C PRO A 43 9.06 -13.57 8.95
N ASP A 44 10.13 -12.84 9.24
CA ASP A 44 11.33 -13.40 9.86
C ASP A 44 11.03 -13.83 11.31
N SER A 45 12.07 -14.27 12.04
CA SER A 45 11.94 -14.70 13.43
C SER A 45 12.35 -13.63 14.43
N SER A 46 12.27 -12.35 14.04
CA SER A 46 12.68 -11.23 14.90
C SER A 46 11.67 -11.01 16.02
N SER A 47 12.13 -10.57 17.20
CA SER A 47 11.23 -10.12 18.27
C SER A 47 10.80 -8.68 18.01
N GLY A 48 9.50 -8.38 18.08
CA GLY A 48 8.97 -7.03 17.81
C GLY A 48 8.62 -6.86 16.33
N PHE A 49 9.23 -5.87 15.67
CA PHE A 49 9.08 -5.68 14.22
C PHE A 49 9.68 -6.88 13.47
N ASN A 50 8.90 -7.44 12.52
CA ASN A 50 9.36 -8.54 11.69
C ASN A 50 9.67 -8.04 10.28
N PHE A 51 10.88 -8.26 9.81
CA PHE A 51 11.16 -8.10 8.38
C PHE A 51 10.50 -9.23 7.60
N LEU A 52 10.22 -8.98 6.32
CA LEU A 52 9.68 -10.00 5.43
C LEU A 52 10.82 -10.75 4.75
N THR A 53 10.71 -12.08 4.69
CA THR A 53 11.62 -12.98 3.99
C THR A 53 10.85 -13.95 3.10
N THR A 54 11.56 -14.70 2.28
CA THR A 54 10.95 -15.74 1.42
C THR A 54 10.89 -17.08 2.16
N GLY A 55 9.73 -17.72 2.12
CA GLY A 55 9.50 -19.08 2.63
C GLY A 55 9.09 -20.06 1.53
N PRO A 56 9.07 -21.37 1.83
CA PRO A 56 8.58 -22.39 0.90
C PRO A 56 7.14 -22.09 0.44
N GLY A 57 6.82 -22.41 -0.81
CA GLY A 57 5.47 -22.31 -1.36
C GLY A 57 4.43 -23.16 -0.63
N GLU A 58 3.15 -22.87 -0.92
CA GLU A 58 1.98 -23.60 -0.45
C GLU A 58 1.44 -24.55 -1.52
N ASP A 59 1.22 -25.81 -1.13
CA ASP A 59 0.57 -26.78 -2.00
C ASP A 59 -0.91 -26.43 -2.24
N TYR A 60 -1.45 -26.90 -3.36
CA TYR A 60 -2.87 -26.75 -3.64
C TYR A 60 -3.73 -27.56 -2.66
N THR A 61 -4.66 -26.90 -1.98
CA THR A 61 -5.75 -27.56 -1.27
C THR A 61 -6.87 -27.91 -2.24
N VAL A 62 -7.21 -29.20 -2.35
CA VAL A 62 -8.36 -29.66 -3.14
C VAL A 62 -9.63 -29.37 -2.35
N ARG A 63 -10.54 -28.57 -2.92
CA ARG A 63 -11.91 -28.44 -2.42
C ARG A 63 -12.78 -29.50 -3.09
N ASP A 64 -13.24 -30.46 -2.31
CA ASP A 64 -14.14 -31.55 -2.73
C ASP A 64 -15.55 -31.42 -2.12
N GLY A 65 -15.80 -30.38 -1.33
CA GLY A 65 -17.08 -30.14 -0.68
C GLY A 65 -17.26 -30.87 0.65
N SER A 66 -16.19 -31.47 1.21
CA SER A 66 -16.25 -32.14 2.51
C SER A 66 -16.15 -31.19 3.71
N GLU A 67 -15.96 -29.89 3.47
CA GLU A 67 -16.00 -28.87 4.51
C GLU A 67 -17.38 -28.79 5.20
N ASP A 68 -17.42 -28.28 6.43
CA ASP A 68 -18.68 -28.12 7.17
C ASP A 68 -19.66 -27.21 6.42
N GLY A 69 -20.90 -27.67 6.24
CA GLY A 69 -21.89 -27.03 5.37
C GLY A 69 -21.61 -27.09 3.86
N GLY A 70 -20.58 -27.83 3.45
CA GLY A 70 -20.17 -28.00 2.06
C GLY A 70 -21.16 -28.79 1.21
N THR A 71 -21.18 -28.50 -0.09
CA THR A 71 -21.88 -29.31 -1.08
C THR A 71 -20.86 -30.17 -1.80
N ALA A 72 -21.05 -31.49 -1.80
CA ALA A 72 -20.16 -32.43 -2.47
C ALA A 72 -19.91 -32.00 -3.93
N LEU A 73 -18.63 -31.79 -4.25
CA LEU A 73 -18.19 -31.43 -5.59
C LEU A 73 -17.79 -32.69 -6.37
N GLY A 74 -17.89 -32.63 -7.70
CA GLY A 74 -17.51 -33.76 -8.55
C GLY A 74 -16.03 -34.11 -8.43
N THR A 75 -15.71 -35.40 -8.32
CA THR A 75 -14.32 -35.88 -8.26
C THR A 75 -13.62 -35.72 -9.61
N ALA A 76 -12.40 -35.18 -9.61
CA ALA A 76 -11.60 -35.05 -10.82
C ALA A 76 -11.23 -36.44 -11.39
N VAL A 77 -11.54 -36.68 -12.67
CA VAL A 77 -11.11 -37.89 -13.38
C VAL A 77 -9.61 -37.84 -13.69
N SER A 78 -8.93 -38.98 -13.59
CA SER A 78 -7.50 -39.11 -13.91
C SER A 78 -7.11 -38.48 -15.26
N GLY A 79 -5.95 -37.84 -15.30
CA GLY A 79 -5.44 -37.12 -16.47
C GLY A 79 -6.19 -35.82 -16.81
N ARG A 80 -6.94 -35.23 -15.87
CA ARG A 80 -7.62 -33.93 -16.05
C ARG A 80 -6.66 -32.83 -16.45
N ASP A 81 -5.49 -32.75 -15.82
CA ASP A 81 -4.40 -31.81 -16.12
C ASP A 81 -3.98 -31.85 -17.60
N LYS A 82 -3.96 -33.04 -18.21
CA LYS A 82 -3.63 -33.25 -19.63
C LYS A 82 -4.77 -32.95 -20.59
N ARG A 83 -6.00 -32.82 -20.09
CA ARG A 83 -7.23 -32.69 -20.90
C ARG A 83 -7.99 -31.39 -20.68
N ARG A 84 -7.67 -30.62 -19.64
CA ARG A 84 -8.37 -29.37 -19.31
C ARG A 84 -8.19 -28.32 -20.42
N THR A 85 -9.30 -27.71 -20.82
CA THR A 85 -9.32 -26.53 -21.69
C THR A 85 -9.61 -25.33 -20.81
N SER A 86 -8.84 -24.25 -20.95
CA SER A 86 -9.16 -22.98 -20.29
C SER A 86 -10.39 -22.40 -20.97
N VAL A 87 -11.43 -22.08 -20.18
CA VAL A 87 -12.62 -21.37 -20.64
C VAL A 87 -12.40 -19.86 -20.54
N SER A 88 -11.79 -19.43 -19.43
CA SER A 88 -11.26 -18.09 -19.22
C SER A 88 -10.10 -18.16 -18.23
N TYR A 89 -9.21 -17.17 -18.31
CA TYR A 89 -8.20 -16.88 -17.30
C TYR A 89 -8.27 -15.40 -16.96
N PHE A 90 -8.65 -15.05 -15.73
CA PHE A 90 -8.77 -13.67 -15.30
C PHE A 90 -8.11 -13.48 -13.94
N GLY A 91 -7.78 -12.23 -13.64
CA GLY A 91 -7.28 -11.82 -12.34
C GLY A 91 -8.37 -11.22 -11.46
N GLN A 92 -8.27 -11.38 -10.14
CA GLN A 92 -9.14 -10.72 -9.17
C GLN A 92 -8.29 -9.87 -8.21
N LEU A 93 -8.58 -8.57 -8.16
CA LEU A 93 -8.12 -7.61 -7.17
C LEU A 93 -9.30 -7.27 -6.24
N THR A 94 -9.04 -6.71 -5.07
CA THR A 94 -10.07 -6.31 -4.10
C THR A 94 -9.44 -5.41 -3.04
N ASP A 95 -10.26 -4.62 -2.35
CA ASP A 95 -9.95 -3.97 -1.07
C ASP A 95 -8.62 -3.21 -1.11
N PHE A 96 -8.48 -2.31 -2.08
CA PHE A 96 -7.35 -1.39 -2.11
C PHE A 96 -7.43 -0.46 -0.90
N GLN A 97 -8.64 0.03 -0.60
CA GLN A 97 -8.92 1.00 0.45
C GLN A 97 -7.90 2.14 0.41
N LEU A 98 -7.66 2.65 -0.81
CA LEU A 98 -6.75 3.74 -1.06
C LEU A 98 -7.29 4.97 -0.35
N ALA A 99 -6.47 5.53 0.53
CA ALA A 99 -6.87 6.65 1.34
C ALA A 99 -5.93 7.85 1.12
N ASP A 100 -6.51 9.05 1.03
CA ASP A 100 -5.78 10.31 1.16
C ASP A 100 -5.50 10.55 2.64
N GLU A 101 -4.31 10.18 3.06
CA GLU A 101 -3.80 10.25 4.42
C GLU A 101 -3.59 11.69 4.92
N GLU A 102 -3.50 12.67 4.02
CA GLU A 102 -3.40 14.09 4.38
C GLU A 102 -4.78 14.76 4.45
N SER A 103 -5.85 14.02 4.09
CA SER A 103 -7.16 14.62 4.01
C SER A 103 -7.70 15.04 5.39
N PRO A 104 -8.42 16.17 5.48
CA PRO A 104 -9.05 16.62 6.71
C PRO A 104 -10.25 15.77 7.16
N LEU A 105 -10.71 14.79 6.36
CA LEU A 105 -11.78 13.86 6.74
C LEU A 105 -11.26 12.59 7.43
N ARG A 106 -9.96 12.51 7.62
CA ARG A 106 -9.33 11.43 8.34
C ARG A 106 -9.62 11.52 9.85
N VAL A 107 -9.74 10.37 10.51
CA VAL A 107 -10.16 10.28 11.93
C VAL A 107 -9.22 9.42 12.77
N GLU A 108 -7.96 9.28 12.35
CA GLU A 108 -6.94 8.46 13.01
C GLU A 108 -6.79 8.82 14.48
N PHE A 109 -6.96 10.10 14.82
CA PHE A 109 -6.86 10.60 16.19
C PHE A 109 -7.91 9.97 17.14
N LEU A 110 -8.96 9.33 16.62
CA LEU A 110 -9.95 8.58 17.38
C LEU A 110 -9.61 7.08 17.50
N ASP A 111 -8.67 6.54 16.73
CA ASP A 111 -8.24 5.13 16.80
C ASP A 111 -7.81 4.70 18.22
N PRO A 112 -7.06 5.54 18.99
CA PRO A 112 -6.73 5.22 20.39
C PRO A 112 -7.94 5.09 21.32
N GLU A 113 -9.08 5.71 21.00
CA GLU A 113 -10.31 5.61 21.78
C GLU A 113 -11.03 4.26 21.56
N GLY A 114 -10.72 3.57 20.46
CA GLY A 114 -11.28 2.28 20.09
C GLY A 114 -12.75 2.32 19.68
N GLY A 115 -13.46 1.20 19.86
CA GLY A 115 -14.88 1.09 19.47
C GLY A 115 -15.07 1.09 17.96
N SER A 116 -15.84 2.05 17.43
CA SER A 116 -16.10 2.18 15.98
C SER A 116 -14.93 2.75 15.17
N PHE A 117 -13.90 3.27 15.84
CA PHE A 117 -12.75 3.92 15.19
C PHE A 117 -11.50 3.02 15.15
N THR A 118 -11.61 1.75 15.55
CA THR A 118 -10.48 0.83 15.48
C THR A 118 -10.05 0.62 14.03
N SER A 119 -8.77 0.79 13.72
CA SER A 119 -8.20 0.67 12.36
C SER A 119 -8.47 1.88 11.47
N ALA A 120 -8.67 3.06 12.05
CA ALA A 120 -8.73 4.32 11.30
C ALA A 120 -7.35 4.73 10.73
N TRP A 121 -6.27 4.06 11.16
CA TRP A 121 -4.93 4.29 10.64
C TRP A 121 -4.13 3.01 10.42
N ARG A 122 -3.30 2.99 9.36
CA ARG A 122 -2.36 1.90 9.05
C ARG A 122 -0.93 2.47 8.90
N PRO A 123 0.12 1.85 9.48
CA PRO A 123 1.48 2.38 9.40
C PRO A 123 2.07 2.60 7.99
N GLY A 124 1.58 1.84 7.00
CA GLY A 124 2.01 1.91 5.60
C GLY A 124 1.11 2.75 4.70
N GLU A 125 0.13 3.46 5.25
CA GLU A 125 -0.96 4.06 4.48
C GLU A 125 -0.51 5.07 3.43
N ALA A 126 0.47 5.92 3.73
CA ALA A 126 1.06 6.84 2.75
C ALA A 126 1.72 6.12 1.54
N LEU A 127 2.07 4.84 1.68
CA LEU A 127 2.67 4.02 0.61
C LEU A 127 1.62 3.27 -0.22
N ASN A 128 0.33 3.37 0.12
CA ASN A 128 -0.74 2.61 -0.52
C ASN A 128 -0.79 2.78 -2.06
N PRO A 129 -0.59 3.98 -2.64
CA PRO A 129 -0.54 4.12 -4.10
C PRO A 129 0.60 3.30 -4.77
N GLN A 130 1.75 3.21 -4.11
CA GLN A 130 2.91 2.46 -4.60
C GLN A 130 2.71 0.95 -4.40
N GLU A 131 2.07 0.54 -3.31
CA GLU A 131 1.68 -0.85 -3.05
C GLU A 131 0.71 -1.37 -4.13
N GLU A 132 -0.27 -0.57 -4.52
CA GLU A 132 -1.19 -0.90 -5.62
C GLU A 132 -0.49 -1.03 -6.96
N ASP A 133 0.43 -0.11 -7.29
CA ASP A 133 1.25 -0.24 -8.49
C ASP A 133 2.11 -1.52 -8.45
N ALA A 134 2.63 -1.91 -7.28
CA ALA A 134 3.36 -3.17 -7.11
C ALA A 134 2.45 -4.39 -7.35
N MET A 135 1.21 -4.38 -6.84
CA MET A 135 0.21 -5.42 -7.14
C MET A 135 -0.07 -5.51 -8.64
N ILE A 136 -0.26 -4.37 -9.32
CA ILE A 136 -0.49 -4.32 -10.77
C ILE A 136 0.71 -4.87 -11.56
N ARG A 137 1.95 -4.56 -11.15
CA ARG A 137 3.17 -5.15 -11.75
C ARG A 137 3.16 -6.67 -11.64
N GLN A 138 2.73 -7.21 -10.50
CA GLN A 138 2.60 -8.66 -10.31
C GLN A 138 1.59 -9.27 -11.29
N PHE A 139 0.39 -8.69 -11.40
CA PHE A 139 -0.63 -9.16 -12.35
C PHE A 139 -0.12 -9.11 -13.79
N ASN A 140 0.54 -8.02 -14.16
CA ASN A 140 1.14 -7.86 -15.47
C ASN A 140 2.20 -8.93 -15.78
N ALA A 141 2.95 -9.40 -14.78
CA ALA A 141 3.90 -10.51 -14.94
C ALA A 141 3.20 -11.83 -15.31
N PHE A 142 1.97 -12.05 -14.84
CA PHE A 142 1.17 -13.24 -15.10
C PHE A 142 0.24 -13.14 -16.33
N SER A 143 0.02 -11.94 -16.85
CA SER A 143 -0.87 -11.68 -18.02
C SER A 143 -0.63 -12.60 -19.23
N THR A 144 0.61 -13.06 -19.42
CA THR A 144 1.00 -14.00 -20.50
C THR A 144 1.74 -15.24 -19.99
N LYS A 145 1.88 -15.37 -18.67
CA LYS A 145 2.62 -16.44 -18.00
C LYS A 145 1.76 -17.07 -16.90
N PRO A 146 0.60 -17.65 -17.23
CA PRO A 146 -0.28 -18.23 -16.22
C PRO A 146 0.47 -19.30 -15.41
N PRO A 147 0.18 -19.43 -14.11
CA PRO A 147 0.80 -20.46 -13.28
C PRO A 147 0.39 -21.88 -13.69
N GLN A 148 -0.70 -22.01 -14.46
CA GLN A 148 -1.28 -23.29 -14.85
C GLN A 148 -1.35 -23.44 -16.37
N LEU A 149 -0.90 -24.59 -16.88
CA LEU A 149 -0.96 -24.95 -18.30
C LEU A 149 -2.28 -25.66 -18.64
N ALA A 150 -2.87 -25.34 -19.80
CA ALA A 150 -3.98 -26.10 -20.37
C ALA A 150 -3.47 -27.31 -21.18
N LYS A 151 -4.40 -28.11 -21.74
CA LYS A 151 -4.13 -29.27 -22.61
C LYS A 151 -3.03 -28.94 -23.63
N GLY A 152 -2.07 -29.86 -23.76
CA GLY A 152 -0.95 -29.71 -24.70
C GLY A 152 0.10 -28.67 -24.28
N GLY A 153 0.09 -28.21 -23.02
CA GLY A 153 1.06 -27.22 -22.53
C GLY A 153 0.70 -25.77 -22.88
N VAL A 154 -0.53 -25.52 -23.34
CA VAL A 154 -0.99 -24.19 -23.75
C VAL A 154 -1.00 -23.24 -22.55
N LYS A 155 -0.50 -22.02 -22.76
CA LYS A 155 -0.51 -20.93 -21.78
C LYS A 155 -1.66 -19.97 -22.15
N PRO A 156 -2.82 -20.04 -21.49
CA PRO A 156 -3.86 -19.02 -21.69
C PRO A 156 -3.31 -17.63 -21.36
N LYS A 157 -3.71 -16.63 -22.14
CA LYS A 157 -3.46 -15.23 -21.79
C LYS A 157 -4.56 -14.77 -20.83
N MET A 158 -4.25 -13.83 -19.95
CA MET A 158 -5.24 -13.25 -19.06
C MET A 158 -6.21 -12.41 -19.89
N ASP A 159 -7.50 -12.71 -19.79
CA ASP A 159 -8.56 -12.08 -20.57
C ASP A 159 -8.88 -10.68 -20.03
N PHE A 160 -8.96 -10.56 -18.70
CA PHE A 160 -9.28 -9.33 -17.98
C PHE A 160 -8.89 -9.44 -16.49
N VAL A 161 -8.98 -8.31 -15.78
CA VAL A 161 -8.90 -8.23 -14.32
C VAL A 161 -10.20 -7.62 -13.79
N VAL A 162 -10.69 -8.12 -12.66
CA VAL A 162 -11.81 -7.52 -11.93
C VAL A 162 -11.31 -7.09 -10.56
N ASN A 163 -11.52 -5.83 -10.18
CA ASN A 163 -11.47 -5.39 -8.79
C ASN A 163 -12.88 -5.51 -8.19
N THR A 164 -13.01 -6.25 -7.07
CA THR A 164 -14.29 -6.57 -6.43
C THR A 164 -14.80 -5.57 -5.40
N GLY A 165 -14.20 -4.38 -5.29
CA GLY A 165 -14.71 -3.27 -4.48
C GLY A 165 -13.74 -2.80 -3.41
N ASP A 166 -14.19 -1.78 -2.68
CA ASP A 166 -13.44 -1.08 -1.63
C ASP A 166 -12.12 -0.55 -2.18
N ILE A 167 -12.25 0.29 -3.21
CA ILE A 167 -11.14 0.78 -4.01
C ILE A 167 -10.59 2.06 -3.39
N SER A 168 -11.47 3.03 -3.13
CA SER A 168 -11.17 4.24 -2.33
C SER A 168 -11.63 4.03 -0.88
N ASP A 169 -11.11 4.83 0.04
CA ASP A 169 -11.43 4.68 1.47
C ASP A 169 -12.38 5.75 2.00
N ASN A 170 -12.18 7.03 1.66
CA ASN A 170 -12.99 8.15 2.16
C ASN A 170 -14.07 8.63 1.18
N ASN A 171 -14.34 7.88 0.11
CA ASN A 171 -15.25 8.31 -0.96
C ASN A 171 -14.84 9.67 -1.59
N GLN A 172 -13.54 9.97 -1.64
CA GLN A 172 -13.06 11.26 -2.16
C GLN A 172 -12.79 11.22 -3.66
N TYR A 173 -12.88 12.39 -4.30
CA TYR A 173 -12.63 12.50 -5.74
C TYR A 173 -11.18 12.18 -6.12
N ASN A 174 -10.21 12.70 -5.37
CA ASN A 174 -8.78 12.45 -5.57
C ASN A 174 -8.43 10.97 -5.37
N GLU A 175 -8.94 10.30 -4.34
CA GLU A 175 -8.76 8.86 -4.14
C GLU A 175 -9.28 8.04 -5.35
N ALA A 176 -10.49 8.34 -5.82
CA ALA A 176 -11.06 7.69 -6.99
C ALA A 176 -10.25 7.98 -8.28
N LEU A 177 -9.74 9.22 -8.42
CA LEU A 177 -8.91 9.62 -9.54
C LEU A 177 -7.55 8.92 -9.51
N TRP A 178 -6.90 8.80 -8.35
CA TRP A 178 -5.64 8.09 -8.20
C TRP A 178 -5.79 6.62 -8.54
N ASN A 179 -6.84 5.96 -8.05
CA ASN A 179 -7.18 4.59 -8.41
C ASN A 179 -7.31 4.39 -9.93
N LEU A 180 -8.04 5.29 -10.61
CA LEU A 180 -8.15 5.28 -12.07
C LEU A 180 -6.78 5.49 -12.73
N GLN A 181 -5.99 6.45 -12.24
CA GLN A 181 -4.66 6.74 -12.76
C GLN A 181 -3.71 5.55 -12.59
N ILE A 182 -3.74 4.87 -11.45
CA ILE A 182 -2.96 3.67 -11.16
C ILE A 182 -3.34 2.55 -12.13
N ALA A 183 -4.64 2.27 -12.28
CA ALA A 183 -5.16 1.25 -13.18
C ALA A 183 -4.83 1.52 -14.66
N GLU A 184 -4.89 2.79 -15.09
CA GLU A 184 -4.61 3.21 -16.48
C GLU A 184 -3.12 3.48 -16.75
N GLY A 185 -2.26 3.41 -15.73
CA GLY A 185 -0.83 3.68 -15.86
C GLY A 185 -0.53 5.14 -16.17
N LYS A 186 -1.22 6.06 -15.50
CA LYS A 186 -1.01 7.51 -15.55
C LYS A 186 -0.02 7.95 -14.46
N THR A 187 0.30 9.23 -14.44
CA THR A 187 1.05 9.83 -13.34
C THR A 187 0.09 10.04 -12.18
N VAL A 188 0.48 9.57 -11.00
CA VAL A 188 -0.24 9.71 -9.73
C VAL A 188 0.57 10.68 -8.87
N ASN A 189 -0.10 11.62 -8.20
CA ASN A 189 0.53 12.49 -7.22
C ASN A 189 -0.16 12.29 -5.87
N PRO A 190 0.44 11.51 -4.95
CA PRO A 190 -0.14 11.27 -3.63
C PRO A 190 -0.15 12.50 -2.73
N GLY A 191 0.79 13.45 -2.89
CA GLY A 191 0.78 14.68 -2.11
C GLY A 191 -0.40 15.59 -2.47
N THR A 192 -1.37 15.70 -1.56
CA THR A 192 -2.57 16.53 -1.68
C THR A 192 -2.42 17.87 -0.99
N GLY A 193 -1.37 18.06 -0.19
CA GLY A 193 -1.02 19.36 0.37
C GLY A 193 -0.99 20.48 -0.69
N VAL A 194 -1.67 21.59 -0.38
CA VAL A 194 -1.75 22.79 -1.21
C VAL A 194 -1.30 24.02 -0.43
N ASP A 195 -0.91 25.08 -1.15
CA ASP A 195 -0.62 26.39 -0.54
C ASP A 195 -1.84 26.82 0.30
N PRO A 196 -1.69 27.02 1.63
CA PRO A 196 -2.81 27.35 2.50
C PRO A 196 -3.24 28.83 2.39
N ALA A 197 -2.43 29.71 1.79
CA ALA A 197 -2.69 31.14 1.73
C ALA A 197 -4.05 31.53 1.10
N PRO A 198 -4.57 30.84 0.07
CA PRO A 198 -5.91 31.10 -0.47
C PRO A 198 -7.06 30.66 0.45
N TYR A 199 -6.81 29.79 1.43
CA TYR A 199 -7.86 29.15 2.25
C TYR A 199 -7.96 29.77 3.64
N VAL A 200 -6.82 30.09 4.27
CA VAL A 200 -6.78 30.65 5.63
C VAL A 200 -7.50 32.00 5.70
N GLY A 201 -8.54 32.07 6.53
CA GLY A 201 -9.40 33.24 6.71
C GLY A 201 -10.50 33.39 5.66
N ASN A 202 -10.54 32.54 4.64
CA ASN A 202 -11.48 32.64 3.53
C ASN A 202 -12.60 31.59 3.58
N THR A 203 -12.49 30.58 4.44
CA THR A 203 -13.53 29.58 4.67
C THR A 203 -13.85 29.45 6.16
N ALA A 204 -15.06 28.98 6.49
CA ALA A 204 -15.43 28.69 7.88
C ALA A 204 -14.61 27.53 8.48
N LEU A 205 -14.03 26.68 7.62
CA LEU A 205 -13.25 25.49 7.99
C LEU A 205 -11.77 25.83 8.23
N CYS A 206 -11.26 26.90 7.60
CA CYS A 206 -9.90 27.41 7.78
C CYS A 206 -9.96 28.86 8.29
N PRO A 207 -10.29 29.11 9.57
CA PRO A 207 -10.43 30.46 10.10
C PRO A 207 -9.10 31.26 10.06
N ALA A 208 -9.21 32.58 10.07
CA ALA A 208 -8.05 33.47 10.13
C ALA A 208 -7.24 33.21 11.41
N GLY A 209 -5.91 33.14 11.29
CA GLY A 209 -5.01 32.87 12.40
C GLY A 209 -4.81 31.37 12.71
N MET A 210 -5.37 30.47 11.90
CA MET A 210 -5.00 29.05 11.92
C MET A 210 -3.52 28.91 11.58
N ASN A 211 -2.78 28.21 12.44
CA ASN A 211 -1.38 27.87 12.21
C ASN A 211 -1.32 26.62 11.34
N VAL A 212 -0.89 26.76 10.09
CA VAL A 212 -0.61 25.64 9.19
C VAL A 212 0.88 25.38 9.25
N LEU A 213 1.26 24.21 9.75
CA LEU A 213 2.66 23.78 9.77
C LEU A 213 3.12 23.52 8.35
N ASP A 214 4.41 23.76 8.11
CA ASP A 214 5.05 23.65 6.79
C ASP A 214 4.31 24.33 5.62
N ALA A 215 3.55 25.40 5.92
CA ALA A 215 2.82 26.20 4.94
C ALA A 215 3.67 26.72 3.76
N SER A 216 5.00 26.80 3.92
CA SER A 216 5.94 27.20 2.86
C SER A 216 6.36 26.07 1.93
N ASP A 217 6.09 24.81 2.27
CA ASP A 217 6.41 23.62 1.48
C ASP A 217 5.25 22.60 1.55
N PRO A 218 4.11 22.88 0.89
CA PRO A 218 2.91 22.04 0.96
C PRO A 218 3.08 20.66 0.27
N GLY A 219 4.26 20.34 -0.27
CA GLY A 219 4.56 19.00 -0.79
C GLY A 219 5.21 18.07 0.23
N LEU A 220 5.44 18.55 1.45
CA LEU A 220 5.80 17.71 2.59
C LEU A 220 4.56 16.97 3.09
N TYR A 221 4.78 15.79 3.65
CA TYR A 221 3.73 14.99 4.25
C TYR A 221 3.13 15.71 5.45
N THR A 222 1.81 15.85 5.45
CA THR A 222 1.04 16.31 6.61
C THR A 222 0.14 15.18 7.11
N GLY A 223 0.36 14.75 8.35
CA GLY A 223 -0.48 13.70 8.94
C GLY A 223 0.04 13.17 10.27
N VAL A 224 -0.67 12.19 10.84
CA VAL A 224 -0.41 11.71 12.20
C VAL A 224 0.95 11.01 12.40
N GLN A 225 1.63 10.65 11.31
CA GLN A 225 2.99 10.09 11.34
C GLN A 225 4.09 11.16 11.36
N ASP A 226 3.74 12.44 11.17
CA ASP A 226 4.61 13.57 11.45
C ASP A 226 4.35 14.05 12.88
N ARG A 227 5.25 13.67 13.80
CA ARG A 227 5.09 14.02 15.21
C ARG A 227 5.35 15.50 15.48
N ASP A 228 6.14 16.18 14.63
CA ASP A 228 6.36 17.61 14.80
C ASP A 228 5.07 18.39 14.53
N GLU A 229 4.18 17.83 13.70
CA GLU A 229 2.85 18.37 13.42
C GLU A 229 1.74 17.89 14.34
N TRP A 230 1.83 16.66 14.83
CA TRP A 230 0.80 16.01 15.64
C TRP A 230 1.29 15.61 17.04
N PRO A 231 1.65 16.58 17.92
CA PRO A 231 2.08 16.29 19.28
C PRO A 231 0.91 15.78 20.16
N ALA A 232 1.21 15.42 21.41
CA ALA A 232 0.29 14.88 22.44
C ALA A 232 -1.19 15.32 22.32
N PRO A 233 -2.17 14.42 22.58
CA PRO A 233 -2.06 13.27 23.48
C PRO A 233 -1.71 11.92 22.82
N THR A 234 -1.67 11.82 21.50
CA THR A 234 -1.39 10.57 20.76
C THR A 234 0.09 10.29 20.56
N MET A 235 0.96 11.01 21.28
CA MET A 235 2.41 10.87 21.18
C MET A 235 2.84 9.43 21.50
N GLY A 236 3.36 8.73 20.49
CA GLY A 236 3.76 7.32 20.57
C GLY A 236 2.70 6.31 20.12
N TYR A 237 1.48 6.74 19.78
CA TYR A 237 0.47 5.85 19.20
C TYR A 237 0.67 5.63 17.70
N PHE A 238 1.17 6.63 16.97
CA PHE A 238 1.46 6.55 15.54
C PHE A 238 2.94 6.32 15.29
N TRP A 239 3.26 5.51 14.28
CA TRP A 239 4.64 5.24 13.90
C TRP A 239 5.18 6.39 13.07
N ASP A 240 6.12 7.12 13.65
CA ASP A 240 6.93 8.13 12.97
C ASP A 240 8.22 7.47 12.46
N PRO A 241 8.43 7.36 11.14
CA PRO A 241 9.62 6.73 10.57
C PRO A 241 10.90 7.57 10.77
N ASP A 242 10.79 8.87 10.99
CA ASP A 242 11.94 9.76 11.18
C ASP A 242 12.49 9.59 12.60
N GLN A 243 11.59 9.34 13.56
CA GLN A 243 11.95 9.00 14.94
C GLN A 243 10.93 8.01 15.55
N PRO A 244 11.16 6.68 15.40
CA PRO A 244 10.26 5.64 15.92
C PRO A 244 10.19 5.56 17.46
N ASP A 245 11.23 6.02 18.15
CA ASP A 245 11.27 6.13 19.61
C ASP A 245 11.16 7.61 20.04
N PRO A 246 9.96 8.10 20.41
CA PRO A 246 9.74 9.48 20.86
C PRO A 246 10.33 9.79 22.25
N GLY A 247 10.95 8.83 22.94
CA GLY A 247 11.31 8.99 24.35
C GLY A 247 10.20 8.51 25.30
N PRO A 248 10.17 8.94 26.59
CA PRO A 248 9.35 8.30 27.61
C PRO A 248 7.85 8.61 27.43
N VAL A 249 7.18 7.81 26.62
CA VAL A 249 5.72 7.71 26.50
C VAL A 249 5.22 6.50 27.29
N THR A 250 3.97 6.53 27.73
CA THR A 250 3.38 5.45 28.54
C THR A 250 3.27 4.13 27.76
N VAL A 251 3.06 4.20 26.44
CA VAL A 251 2.99 3.07 25.51
C VAL A 251 3.58 3.51 24.18
N ASN A 252 4.54 2.76 23.65
CA ASN A 252 5.02 2.88 22.26
C ASN A 252 5.07 1.48 21.62
N PRO A 253 4.08 1.08 20.81
CA PRO A 253 4.08 -0.21 20.14
C PRO A 253 5.14 -0.29 19.02
N PHE A 254 5.76 0.84 18.65
CA PHE A 254 6.68 0.97 17.53
C PHE A 254 8.13 1.24 17.95
N ALA A 255 8.46 1.10 19.24
CA ALA A 255 9.81 1.35 19.75
C ALA A 255 10.90 0.51 19.04
N ASP A 256 10.55 -0.72 18.64
CA ASP A 256 11.46 -1.64 17.94
C ASP A 256 11.35 -1.55 16.40
N TRP A 257 10.56 -0.61 15.87
CA TRP A 257 10.41 -0.44 14.42
C TRP A 257 11.62 0.31 13.83
N PRO A 258 12.00 0.00 12.58
CA PRO A 258 13.10 0.67 11.90
C PRO A 258 12.82 2.16 11.66
N SER A 259 13.89 2.95 11.66
CA SER A 259 13.84 4.35 11.23
C SER A 259 14.12 4.47 9.73
N TYR A 260 13.27 5.22 9.03
CA TYR A 260 13.40 5.55 7.61
C TYR A 260 13.23 7.05 7.39
N PRO A 261 14.24 7.88 7.73
CA PRO A 261 14.11 9.33 7.64
C PRO A 261 13.64 9.84 6.26
N GLY A 262 12.66 10.75 6.27
CA GLY A 262 12.00 11.32 5.10
C GLY A 262 11.18 10.33 4.28
N LEU A 263 10.76 9.19 4.84
CA LEU A 263 9.96 8.20 4.11
C LEU A 263 8.60 8.77 3.69
N MET A 264 7.89 9.43 4.60
CA MET A 264 6.56 9.99 4.30
C MET A 264 6.66 11.10 3.26
N ASN A 265 7.63 12.01 3.39
CA ASN A 265 7.94 13.02 2.35
C ASN A 265 8.32 12.42 0.99
N ARG A 266 8.84 11.19 0.93
CA ARG A 266 9.08 10.49 -0.34
C ARG A 266 7.82 9.83 -0.89
N ALA A 267 6.92 9.40 -0.02
CA ALA A 267 5.65 8.79 -0.39
C ALA A 267 4.75 9.79 -1.14
N GLN A 268 4.82 11.08 -0.78
CA GLN A 268 4.09 12.17 -1.43
C GLN A 268 4.53 12.49 -2.86
N ARG A 269 5.66 11.93 -3.32
CA ARG A 269 6.21 12.30 -4.63
C ARG A 269 5.41 11.70 -5.77
N PRO A 270 5.13 12.47 -6.84
CA PRO A 270 4.50 11.93 -8.03
C PRO A 270 5.30 10.78 -8.64
N PHE A 271 4.60 9.75 -9.10
CA PHE A 271 5.20 8.64 -9.83
C PHE A 271 4.36 8.21 -11.03
N LYS A 272 5.00 7.54 -11.99
CA LYS A 272 4.33 6.97 -13.16
C LYS A 272 3.91 5.54 -12.82
N ALA A 273 2.60 5.30 -12.71
CA ALA A 273 2.07 3.97 -12.52
C ALA A 273 2.23 3.11 -13.78
N THR A 274 2.29 1.80 -13.58
CA THR A 274 2.50 0.80 -14.62
C THR A 274 1.24 0.56 -15.45
N GLY A 275 0.07 0.63 -14.82
CA GLY A 275 -1.22 0.32 -15.44
C GLY A 275 -1.42 -1.17 -15.72
N LEU A 276 -2.67 -1.61 -15.71
CA LEU A 276 -3.04 -2.98 -16.10
C LEU A 276 -2.89 -3.14 -17.63
N LYS A 277 -2.26 -4.24 -18.06
CA LYS A 277 -2.02 -4.54 -19.49
C LYS A 277 -3.16 -5.29 -20.18
N VAL A 278 -4.23 -5.56 -19.45
CA VAL A 278 -5.44 -6.24 -19.92
C VAL A 278 -6.65 -5.41 -19.51
N PRO A 279 -7.82 -5.58 -20.15
CA PRO A 279 -9.04 -4.92 -19.73
C PRO A 279 -9.30 -5.08 -18.23
N SER A 280 -9.69 -4.00 -17.57
CA SER A 280 -9.94 -3.98 -16.12
C SER A 280 -11.35 -3.49 -15.82
N TYR A 281 -12.04 -4.18 -14.92
CA TYR A 281 -13.38 -3.83 -14.45
C TYR A 281 -13.33 -3.58 -12.95
N PHE A 282 -13.93 -2.50 -12.49
CA PHE A 282 -13.97 -2.11 -11.09
C PHE A 282 -15.43 -2.08 -10.64
N VAL A 283 -15.73 -2.84 -9.58
CA VAL A 283 -17.04 -2.88 -8.94
C VAL A 283 -16.98 -2.04 -7.67
N PHE A 284 -18.09 -1.44 -7.26
CA PHE A 284 -18.14 -0.66 -6.02
C PHE A 284 -18.39 -1.55 -4.80
N GLY A 285 -17.60 -1.34 -3.76
CA GLY A 285 -17.81 -1.80 -2.39
C GLY A 285 -18.45 -0.70 -1.52
N ASN A 286 -18.46 -0.93 -0.21
CA ASN A 286 -19.01 0.03 0.74
C ASN A 286 -18.08 1.23 0.96
N HIS A 287 -16.76 1.05 0.98
CA HIS A 287 -15.82 2.17 1.13
C HIS A 287 -15.83 3.11 -0.11
N ASP A 288 -16.25 2.60 -1.26
CA ASP A 288 -16.41 3.43 -2.47
C ASP A 288 -17.61 4.40 -2.39
N ASN A 289 -18.51 4.23 -1.41
CA ASN A 289 -19.72 5.05 -1.24
C ASN A 289 -19.86 5.64 0.18
N LEU A 290 -18.99 5.23 1.11
CA LEU A 290 -18.99 5.63 2.50
C LEU A 290 -17.61 6.18 2.87
N VAL A 291 -17.58 7.22 3.71
CA VAL A 291 -16.35 7.72 4.32
C VAL A 291 -15.84 6.69 5.32
N GLN A 292 -14.67 6.10 5.02
CA GLN A 292 -14.00 5.02 5.76
C GLN A 292 -14.91 3.82 6.00
N GLY A 293 -15.85 3.56 5.09
CA GLY A 293 -16.83 2.48 5.26
C GLY A 293 -17.89 2.73 6.34
N ASN A 294 -17.91 3.90 6.99
CA ASN A 294 -18.68 4.16 8.22
C ASN A 294 -19.85 5.14 8.04
N ALA A 295 -19.67 6.20 7.24
CA ALA A 295 -20.65 7.27 7.10
C ALA A 295 -20.97 7.56 5.63
N TRP A 296 -22.21 7.94 5.32
CA TRP A 296 -22.57 8.31 3.95
C TRP A 296 -21.79 9.55 3.50
N GLY A 297 -21.26 9.50 2.27
CA GLY A 297 -20.79 10.67 1.57
C GLY A 297 -21.87 11.77 1.56
N SER A 298 -21.48 13.01 1.83
CA SER A 298 -22.40 14.14 1.94
C SER A 298 -21.82 15.39 1.29
N GLU A 299 -22.67 16.36 0.97
CA GLU A 299 -22.21 17.61 0.35
C GLU A 299 -21.20 18.35 1.21
N ILE A 300 -21.31 18.27 2.55
CA ILE A 300 -20.35 18.89 3.45
C ILE A 300 -18.98 18.19 3.37
N PHE A 301 -18.92 16.86 3.23
CA PHE A 301 -17.65 16.16 3.05
C PHE A 301 -16.95 16.54 1.75
N ASN A 302 -17.70 16.69 0.66
CA ASN A 302 -17.16 17.14 -0.63
C ASN A 302 -16.64 18.59 -0.61
N GLN A 303 -17.01 19.40 0.38
CA GLN A 303 -16.47 20.76 0.56
C GLN A 303 -15.17 20.79 1.36
N ILE A 304 -14.88 19.73 2.13
CA ILE A 304 -13.73 19.66 3.05
C ILE A 304 -12.61 18.83 2.41
N ALA A 305 -12.93 17.65 1.88
CA ALA A 305 -11.96 16.77 1.22
C ALA A 305 -11.94 16.99 -0.29
N THR A 306 -11.11 17.93 -0.72
CA THR A 306 -11.05 18.32 -2.14
C THR A 306 -9.91 17.67 -2.92
N GLY A 307 -8.88 17.15 -2.24
CA GLY A 307 -7.59 16.82 -2.85
C GLY A 307 -6.99 18.04 -3.54
#